data_AF-A0A2S8BFU7-F1
#
_entry.id   AF-A0A2S8BFU7-F1
#
_cell.length_a   1.000
_cell.length_b   1.000
_cell.length_c   1.000
_cell.angle_alpha   90.00
_cell.angle_beta   90.00
_cell.angle_gamma   90.00
#
_symmetry.space_group_name_H-M   'P 1'
#
loop_
_entity.id
_entity.type
_entity.pdbx_description
1 polymer ?
#
loop_
_entity_poly.entity_id
_entity_poly.type
_entity_poly.pdbx_seq_one_letter_code
_entity_poly.pdbx_strand_id
1 'polypeptide(L)'
;MISIRQSSQAFGPKDPFVDEGDPQSRQKADSIRTMARAIVHAANMGAQVINISDVMCMSARSIIDQPDLGAAVRYAAVERDAVIVAAAGDTSKRDCKQNPVYDPLRPNDPRDWGGVTTVVTPSWFDEFVLTVGAVDSNGAPLDKSSVAGPWVSLAAPGTDIEGLSPRDDGLMNAVDGPDNSLLVPSGTSFSAALVSGVAALVRAKFPELSSYQIRNRLIHTARPPARGVDNQVGYGIVDPVAALTWDVPNGPAKPPERLSAPLKLPPPPPERNMTPVWVAGAGLAVLLIGAGVALAAAKMLRRSAGQK
;
A
#
# COMPACT_ATOMS: atom_id res chain seq x y z
N MET A 1 -2.54 22.30 9.89
CA MET A 1 -3.19 20.97 9.88
C MET A 1 -3.94 20.82 8.56
N ILE A 2 -3.86 19.67 7.93
CA ILE A 2 -4.48 19.36 6.62
C ILE A 2 -5.50 18.26 6.84
N SER A 3 -6.69 18.38 6.28
CA SER A 3 -7.72 17.33 6.31
C SER A 3 -8.05 16.88 4.89
N ILE A 4 -7.93 15.58 4.64
CA ILE A 4 -8.26 14.94 3.35
C ILE A 4 -9.25 13.82 3.64
N ARG A 5 -10.49 13.98 3.19
CA ARG A 5 -11.51 12.92 3.31
C ARG A 5 -11.32 11.92 2.18
N GLN A 6 -10.76 10.75 2.50
CA GLN A 6 -10.52 9.68 1.53
C GLN A 6 -11.57 8.56 1.60
N SER A 7 -12.21 8.35 2.75
CA SER A 7 -13.27 7.35 2.93
C SER A 7 -14.54 7.93 3.56
N SER A 8 -15.65 7.22 3.39
CA SER A 8 -16.94 7.56 4.00
C SER A 8 -17.84 6.34 4.09
N GLN A 9 -18.58 6.22 5.18
CA GLN A 9 -19.71 5.29 5.30
C GLN A 9 -21.04 5.92 4.82
N ALA A 10 -21.10 7.25 4.72
CA ALA A 10 -22.30 7.97 4.30
C ALA A 10 -22.37 8.19 2.77
N PHE A 11 -21.22 8.16 2.09
CA PHE A 11 -21.13 8.36 0.64
C PHE A 11 -20.43 7.17 -0.01
N GLY A 12 -20.98 6.66 -1.10
CA GLY A 12 -20.41 5.57 -1.89
C GLY A 12 -20.57 5.80 -3.39
N PRO A 13 -20.02 4.91 -4.23
CA PRO A 13 -20.22 4.96 -5.68
C PRO A 13 -21.70 4.96 -6.04
N LYS A 14 -22.10 5.85 -6.94
CA LYS A 14 -23.51 5.97 -7.39
C LYS A 14 -24.01 4.69 -8.07
N ASP A 15 -23.16 4.08 -8.90
CA ASP A 15 -23.50 2.92 -9.70
C ASP A 15 -22.49 1.77 -9.43
N PRO A 16 -22.68 0.98 -8.37
CA PRO A 16 -21.70 -0.04 -7.97
C PRO A 16 -21.65 -1.30 -8.87
N PHE A 17 -22.55 -1.42 -9.86
CA PHE A 17 -22.76 -2.63 -10.66
C PHE A 17 -22.53 -2.46 -12.18
N VAL A 18 -21.97 -1.34 -12.66
CA VAL A 18 -21.96 -0.98 -14.11
C VAL A 18 -21.09 -1.89 -14.99
N ASP A 19 -20.17 -2.67 -14.42
CA ASP A 19 -19.27 -3.57 -15.18
C ASP A 19 -19.38 -5.03 -14.70
N GLU A 20 -18.91 -5.97 -15.51
CA GLU A 20 -18.83 -7.41 -15.21
C GLU A 20 -17.71 -7.74 -14.20
N GLY A 21 -17.88 -7.35 -12.94
CA GLY A 21 -16.95 -7.72 -11.86
C GLY A 21 -17.56 -7.61 -10.47
N ASP A 22 -17.00 -8.32 -9.48
CA ASP A 22 -17.46 -8.24 -8.10
C ASP A 22 -17.39 -6.78 -7.57
N PRO A 23 -18.55 -6.17 -7.22
CA PRO A 23 -18.61 -4.78 -6.74
C PRO A 23 -17.71 -4.53 -5.52
N GLN A 24 -17.55 -5.52 -4.64
CA GLN A 24 -16.73 -5.36 -3.42
C GLN A 24 -15.25 -5.26 -3.75
N SER A 25 -14.77 -6.14 -4.63
CA SER A 25 -13.39 -6.11 -5.13
C SER A 25 -13.07 -4.79 -5.84
N ARG A 26 -14.02 -4.24 -6.62
CA ARG A 26 -13.88 -2.92 -7.25
C ARG A 26 -13.81 -1.78 -6.25
N GLN A 27 -14.72 -1.74 -5.27
CA GLN A 27 -14.70 -0.71 -4.23
C GLN A 27 -13.37 -0.68 -3.47
N LYS A 28 -12.79 -1.85 -3.18
CA LYS A 28 -11.45 -1.94 -2.55
C LYS A 28 -10.36 -1.40 -3.47
N ALA A 29 -10.35 -1.79 -4.74
CA ALA A 29 -9.37 -1.30 -5.71
C ALA A 29 -9.43 0.23 -5.86
N ASP A 30 -10.62 0.80 -5.93
CA ASP A 30 -10.81 2.26 -6.01
C ASP A 30 -10.42 2.97 -4.71
N SER A 31 -10.68 2.35 -3.55
CA SER A 31 -10.22 2.85 -2.26
C SER A 31 -8.69 2.88 -2.19
N ILE A 32 -8.00 1.83 -2.67
CA ILE A 32 -6.53 1.77 -2.76
C ILE A 32 -6.00 2.87 -3.68
N ARG A 33 -6.60 3.05 -4.86
CA ARG A 33 -6.19 4.09 -5.83
C ARG A 33 -6.43 5.50 -5.32
N THR A 34 -7.55 5.76 -4.65
CA THR A 34 -7.85 7.07 -4.05
C THR A 34 -6.95 7.35 -2.85
N MET A 35 -6.62 6.33 -2.06
CA MET A 35 -5.63 6.42 -0.97
C MET A 35 -4.24 6.78 -1.50
N ALA A 36 -3.76 6.11 -2.55
CA ALA A 36 -2.48 6.44 -3.18
C ALA A 36 -2.43 7.92 -3.60
N ARG A 37 -3.48 8.40 -4.28
CA ARG A 37 -3.61 9.81 -4.68
C ARG A 37 -3.66 10.75 -3.48
N ALA A 38 -4.37 10.40 -2.41
CA ALA A 38 -4.47 11.19 -1.19
C ALA A 38 -3.10 11.32 -0.48
N ILE A 39 -2.31 10.24 -0.42
CA ILE A 39 -0.96 10.25 0.16
C ILE A 39 -0.05 11.19 -0.65
N VAL A 40 -0.03 11.05 -1.98
CA VAL A 40 0.75 11.94 -2.87
C VAL A 40 0.29 13.39 -2.71
N HIS A 41 -1.02 13.63 -2.64
CA HIS A 41 -1.57 14.97 -2.47
C HIS A 41 -1.15 15.61 -1.14
N ALA A 42 -1.26 14.87 -0.03
CA ALA A 42 -0.80 15.33 1.28
C ALA A 42 0.70 15.68 1.28
N ALA A 43 1.52 14.81 0.69
CA ALA A 43 2.96 15.01 0.60
C ALA A 43 3.31 16.24 -0.28
N ASN A 44 2.59 16.44 -1.38
CA ASN A 44 2.75 17.62 -2.25
C ASN A 44 2.33 18.93 -1.58
N MET A 45 1.39 18.87 -0.63
CA MET A 45 1.00 20.01 0.21
C MET A 45 2.01 20.29 1.35
N GLY A 46 3.10 19.52 1.45
CA GLY A 46 4.13 19.70 2.47
C GLY A 46 3.78 19.09 3.82
N ALA A 47 2.86 18.10 3.87
CA ALA A 47 2.59 17.37 5.10
C ALA A 47 3.85 16.61 5.56
N GLN A 48 4.37 16.98 6.73
CA GLN A 48 5.55 16.35 7.33
C GLN A 48 5.22 15.06 8.09
N VAL A 49 3.96 14.90 8.51
CA VAL A 49 3.40 13.70 9.12
C VAL A 49 2.04 13.43 8.45
N ILE A 50 1.83 12.22 7.97
CA ILE A 50 0.61 11.79 7.28
C ILE A 50 -0.03 10.68 8.10
N ASN A 51 -1.16 10.97 8.72
CA ASN A 51 -1.97 10.01 9.48
C ASN A 51 -3.00 9.33 8.55
N ILE A 52 -3.01 8.00 8.55
CA ILE A 52 -3.93 7.17 7.77
C ILE A 52 -4.76 6.32 8.75
N SER A 53 -5.93 6.85 9.12
CA SER A 53 -6.83 6.22 10.09
C SER A 53 -7.72 5.12 9.50
N ASP A 54 -7.96 5.14 8.18
CA ASP A 54 -8.75 4.11 7.52
C ASP A 54 -7.85 3.23 6.63
N VAL A 55 -8.04 1.93 6.77
CA VAL A 55 -7.19 0.90 6.15
C VAL A 55 -8.06 -0.17 5.54
N MET A 56 -7.54 -0.80 4.50
CA MET A 56 -8.26 -1.82 3.74
C MET A 56 -7.68 -3.20 4.07
N CYS A 57 -8.57 -4.14 4.35
CA CYS A 57 -8.21 -5.53 4.60
C CYS A 57 -8.57 -6.42 3.43
N MET A 58 -7.70 -7.36 3.11
CA MET A 58 -7.91 -8.37 2.09
C MET A 58 -7.28 -9.70 2.49
N SER A 59 -7.83 -10.79 1.95
CA SER A 59 -7.24 -12.11 2.14
C SER A 59 -5.87 -12.17 1.46
N ALA A 60 -4.89 -12.77 2.13
CA ALA A 60 -3.57 -13.05 1.56
C ALA A 60 -3.63 -13.94 0.31
N ARG A 61 -4.75 -14.65 0.10
CA ARG A 61 -4.99 -15.49 -1.10
C ARG A 61 -5.50 -14.71 -2.31
N SER A 62 -5.95 -13.48 -2.11
CA SER A 62 -6.61 -12.66 -3.13
C SER A 62 -6.24 -11.19 -2.95
N ILE A 63 -4.93 -10.91 -2.95
CA ILE A 63 -4.39 -9.57 -2.82
C ILE A 63 -4.65 -8.81 -4.12
N ILE A 64 -5.25 -7.62 -4.00
CA ILE A 64 -5.36 -6.68 -5.11
C ILE A 64 -3.97 -6.12 -5.36
N ASP A 65 -3.53 -6.04 -6.61
CA ASP A 65 -2.25 -5.43 -6.97
C ASP A 65 -2.25 -3.91 -6.66
N GLN A 66 -1.18 -3.41 -6.03
CA GLN A 66 -1.13 -2.04 -5.45
C GLN A 66 0.17 -1.30 -5.77
N PRO A 67 0.68 -1.33 -7.02
CA PRO A 67 1.94 -0.68 -7.36
C PRO A 67 1.87 0.83 -7.15
N ASP A 68 0.73 1.45 -7.47
CA ASP A 68 0.49 2.88 -7.29
C ASP A 68 0.53 3.29 -5.80
N LEU A 69 -0.01 2.44 -4.91
CA LEU A 69 0.00 2.72 -3.47
C LEU A 69 1.41 2.54 -2.90
N GLY A 70 2.13 1.48 -3.29
CA GLY A 70 3.53 1.30 -2.90
C GLY A 70 4.41 2.45 -3.37
N ALA A 71 4.22 2.92 -4.61
CA ALA A 71 4.91 4.08 -5.15
C ALA A 71 4.56 5.37 -4.40
N ALA A 72 3.27 5.61 -4.10
CA ALA A 72 2.81 6.76 -3.33
C ALA A 72 3.40 6.79 -1.91
N VAL A 73 3.42 5.64 -1.23
CA VAL A 73 4.01 5.48 0.11
C VAL A 73 5.50 5.76 0.08
N ARG A 74 6.25 5.14 -0.85
CA ARG A 74 7.69 5.39 -1.02
C ARG A 74 7.96 6.86 -1.35
N TYR A 75 7.19 7.45 -2.26
CA TYR A 75 7.31 8.85 -2.65
C TYR A 75 7.15 9.78 -1.44
N ALA A 76 6.08 9.60 -0.67
CA ALA A 76 5.83 10.41 0.51
C ALA A 76 6.93 10.21 1.57
N ALA A 77 7.33 8.97 1.86
CA ALA A 77 8.31 8.67 2.90
C ALA A 77 9.74 9.09 2.56
N VAL A 78 10.18 8.86 1.32
CA VAL A 78 11.59 9.00 0.91
C VAL A 78 11.85 10.30 0.15
N GLU A 79 10.97 10.69 -0.77
CA GLU A 79 11.18 11.87 -1.62
C GLU A 79 10.63 13.15 -1.00
N ARG A 80 9.53 13.03 -0.24
CA ARG A 80 8.93 14.14 0.51
C ARG A 80 9.25 14.12 2.00
N ASP A 81 10.03 13.15 2.44
CA ASP A 81 10.51 13.01 3.82
C ASP A 81 9.36 13.09 4.85
N ALA A 82 8.18 12.55 4.52
CA ALA A 82 7.02 12.56 5.39
C ALA A 82 6.96 11.28 6.25
N VAL A 83 6.68 11.43 7.54
CA VAL A 83 6.40 10.27 8.41
C VAL A 83 4.98 9.77 8.13
N ILE A 84 4.83 8.55 7.64
CA ILE A 84 3.52 7.95 7.38
C ILE A 84 3.15 7.06 8.58
N VAL A 85 2.02 7.34 9.21
CA VAL A 85 1.51 6.58 10.35
C VAL A 85 0.17 6.00 9.96
N ALA A 86 -0.01 4.68 10.11
CA ALA A 86 -1.25 4.00 9.72
C ALA A 86 -1.79 3.12 10.85
N ALA A 87 -3.12 3.00 10.90
CA ALA A 87 -3.79 2.07 11.81
C ALA A 87 -3.45 0.61 11.47
N ALA A 88 -3.33 -0.26 12.48
CA ALA A 88 -3.09 -1.69 12.25
C ALA A 88 -4.28 -2.43 11.64
N GLY A 89 -5.48 -1.84 11.68
CA GLY A 89 -6.73 -2.47 11.26
C GLY A 89 -7.63 -2.81 12.43
N ASP A 90 -8.91 -3.04 12.14
CA ASP A 90 -9.93 -3.32 13.14
C ASP A 90 -10.76 -4.54 12.71
N THR A 91 -10.82 -5.59 13.53
CA THR A 91 -11.53 -6.85 13.21
C THR A 91 -13.06 -6.70 13.17
N SER A 92 -13.61 -5.61 13.70
CA SER A 92 -15.03 -5.27 13.55
C SER A 92 -15.37 -4.92 12.09
N LYS A 93 -14.37 -4.52 11.29
CA LYS A 93 -14.55 -4.35 9.84
C LYS A 93 -14.66 -5.72 9.19
N ARG A 94 -15.67 -5.87 8.32
CA ARG A 94 -16.06 -7.12 7.66
C ARG A 94 -14.89 -7.99 7.17
N ASP A 95 -13.93 -7.37 6.49
CA ASP A 95 -12.81 -8.06 5.80
C ASP A 95 -11.51 -8.15 6.61
N CYS A 96 -11.47 -7.52 7.78
CA CYS A 96 -10.33 -7.57 8.66
C CYS A 96 -10.48 -8.79 9.57
N LYS A 97 -9.79 -9.89 9.27
CA LYS A 97 -9.70 -11.03 10.19
C LYS A 97 -8.38 -10.97 10.95
N GLN A 98 -8.38 -11.57 12.13
CA GLN A 98 -7.19 -11.64 12.96
C GLN A 98 -6.15 -12.58 12.32
N ASN A 99 -4.88 -12.18 12.34
CA ASN A 99 -3.77 -13.05 11.96
C ASN A 99 -3.26 -13.83 13.17
N PRO A 100 -2.57 -14.96 12.95
CA PRO A 100 -1.77 -15.57 14.02
C PRO A 100 -0.74 -14.56 14.55
N VAL A 101 -0.51 -14.59 15.87
CA VAL A 101 0.41 -13.65 16.53
C VAL A 101 1.86 -14.09 16.33
N TYR A 102 2.12 -15.40 16.27
CA TYR A 102 3.46 -15.98 16.14
C TYR A 102 3.38 -17.50 15.89
N ASP A 103 4.30 -18.05 15.10
CA ASP A 103 4.50 -19.49 14.93
C ASP A 103 5.84 -19.95 15.58
N PRO A 104 5.81 -20.68 16.71
CA PRO A 104 7.03 -21.18 17.36
C PRO A 104 7.79 -22.23 16.54
N LEU A 105 7.17 -22.83 15.52
CA LEU A 105 7.79 -23.85 14.69
C LEU A 105 8.61 -23.25 13.54
N ARG A 106 8.57 -21.92 13.34
CA ARG A 106 9.28 -21.20 12.28
C ARG A 106 10.23 -20.14 12.82
N PRO A 107 11.37 -20.53 13.43
CA PRO A 107 12.30 -19.57 14.06
C PRO A 107 12.96 -18.59 13.06
N ASN A 108 13.04 -18.95 11.78
CA ASN A 108 13.59 -18.08 10.73
C ASN A 108 12.59 -17.02 10.23
N ASP A 109 11.34 -17.06 10.71
CA ASP A 109 10.30 -16.07 10.43
C ASP A 109 9.74 -15.53 11.76
N PRO A 110 10.53 -14.72 12.50
CA PRO A 110 10.20 -14.33 13.87
C PRO A 110 8.94 -13.45 13.97
N ARG A 111 8.50 -12.86 12.85
CA ARG A 111 7.30 -12.05 12.74
C ARG A 111 6.14 -12.80 12.07
N ASP A 112 6.31 -14.07 11.72
CA ASP A 112 5.29 -14.92 11.11
C ASP A 112 4.66 -14.33 9.82
N TRP A 113 5.50 -13.79 8.92
CA TRP A 113 5.07 -13.36 7.59
C TRP A 113 4.41 -14.49 6.79
N GLY A 114 4.91 -15.71 6.93
CA GLY A 114 4.36 -16.90 6.29
C GLY A 114 3.00 -17.34 6.85
N GLY A 115 2.61 -16.87 8.03
CA GLY A 115 1.32 -17.14 8.67
C GLY A 115 0.22 -16.11 8.36
N VAL A 116 0.54 -15.04 7.63
CA VAL A 116 -0.42 -13.97 7.31
C VAL A 116 -1.59 -14.52 6.49
N THR A 117 -2.81 -14.27 6.97
CA THR A 117 -4.07 -14.62 6.28
C THR A 117 -4.85 -13.38 5.83
N THR A 118 -4.69 -12.27 6.53
CA THR A 118 -5.31 -10.97 6.25
C THR A 118 -4.24 -9.92 6.10
N VAL A 119 -4.09 -9.39 4.89
CA VAL A 119 -3.23 -8.25 4.58
C VAL A 119 -3.97 -6.96 4.89
N VAL A 120 -3.30 -6.03 5.58
CA VAL A 120 -3.82 -4.69 5.87
C VAL A 120 -2.99 -3.66 5.11
N THR A 121 -3.62 -2.88 4.24
CA THR A 121 -2.96 -1.86 3.42
C THR A 121 -3.43 -0.45 3.82
N PRO A 122 -2.51 0.54 3.95
CA PRO A 122 -1.09 0.52 3.58
C PRO A 122 -0.16 -0.05 4.67
N SER A 123 -0.72 -0.53 5.77
CA SER A 123 0.01 -0.91 6.98
C SER A 123 1.11 -1.97 6.75
N TRP A 124 0.93 -2.87 5.80
CA TRP A 124 1.91 -3.90 5.44
C TRP A 124 3.17 -3.37 4.72
N PHE A 125 3.19 -2.11 4.26
CA PHE A 125 4.39 -1.45 3.72
C PHE A 125 5.30 -1.01 4.88
N ASP A 126 5.67 -1.97 5.72
CA ASP A 126 6.29 -1.80 7.05
C ASP A 126 7.62 -1.02 7.02
N GLU A 127 8.32 -1.07 5.90
CA GLU A 127 9.53 -0.30 5.64
C GLU A 127 9.31 1.22 5.64
N PHE A 128 8.14 1.67 5.15
CA PHE A 128 7.82 3.09 4.97
C PHE A 128 6.71 3.59 5.90
N VAL A 129 5.86 2.68 6.38
CA VAL A 129 4.68 3.00 7.19
C VAL A 129 4.90 2.56 8.62
N LEU A 130 4.76 3.51 9.56
CA LEU A 130 4.73 3.22 10.98
C LEU A 130 3.33 2.74 11.36
N THR A 131 3.13 1.42 11.38
CA THR A 131 1.84 0.83 11.72
C THR A 131 1.63 0.76 13.22
N VAL A 132 0.44 1.21 13.65
CA VAL A 132 0.08 1.39 15.06
C VAL A 132 -1.08 0.48 15.47
N GLY A 133 -0.79 -0.47 16.36
CA GLY A 133 -1.78 -1.27 17.08
C GLY A 133 -2.42 -0.50 18.23
N ALA A 134 -3.44 -1.10 18.84
CA ALA A 134 -4.18 -0.49 19.95
C ALA A 134 -3.97 -1.24 21.27
N VAL A 135 -3.84 -0.47 22.35
CA VAL A 135 -3.90 -0.97 23.74
C VAL A 135 -5.04 -0.30 24.51
N ASP A 136 -5.47 -0.92 25.60
CA ASP A 136 -6.36 -0.29 26.58
C ASP A 136 -5.60 0.68 27.50
N SER A 137 -6.30 1.29 28.46
CA SER A 137 -5.73 2.21 29.46
C SER A 137 -4.70 1.55 30.39
N ASN A 138 -4.70 0.21 30.50
CA ASN A 138 -3.74 -0.55 31.30
C ASN A 138 -2.49 -0.95 30.48
N GLY A 139 -2.47 -0.63 29.18
CA GLY A 139 -1.42 -1.06 28.26
C GLY A 139 -1.59 -2.50 27.76
N ALA A 140 -2.73 -3.14 28.01
CA ALA A 140 -3.02 -4.45 27.46
C ALA A 140 -3.40 -4.34 25.98
N PRO A 141 -2.85 -5.17 25.09
CA PRO A 141 -3.22 -5.15 23.67
C PRO A 141 -4.72 -5.43 23.48
N LEU A 142 -5.35 -4.68 22.58
CA LEU A 142 -6.73 -4.97 22.14
C LEU A 142 -6.74 -6.16 21.17
N ASP A 143 -6.36 -7.34 21.65
CA ASP A 143 -6.16 -8.58 20.89
C ASP A 143 -7.36 -9.01 20.02
N LYS A 144 -8.58 -8.67 20.45
CA LYS A 144 -9.82 -8.98 19.73
C LYS A 144 -10.15 -8.00 18.63
N SER A 145 -9.78 -6.72 18.73
CA SER A 145 -10.13 -5.67 17.77
C SER A 145 -8.95 -5.18 16.94
N SER A 146 -7.76 -5.02 17.52
CA SER A 146 -6.55 -4.63 16.79
C SER A 146 -6.02 -5.81 15.97
N VAL A 147 -5.98 -5.66 14.65
CA VAL A 147 -5.43 -6.70 13.77
C VAL A 147 -3.93 -6.82 14.01
N ALA A 148 -3.49 -8.02 14.40
CA ALA A 148 -2.09 -8.35 14.56
C ALA A 148 -1.44 -8.56 13.18
N GLY A 149 -0.16 -8.27 13.07
CA GLY A 149 0.60 -8.58 11.88
C GLY A 149 2.10 -8.30 12.01
N PRO A 150 2.90 -8.90 11.11
CA PRO A 150 4.36 -8.70 11.09
C PRO A 150 4.77 -7.24 10.85
N TRP A 151 3.87 -6.43 10.31
CA TRP A 151 4.10 -5.02 10.00
C TRP A 151 3.84 -4.07 11.17
N VAL A 152 3.20 -4.52 12.26
CA VAL A 152 2.91 -3.66 13.42
C VAL A 152 4.23 -3.21 14.04
N SER A 153 4.39 -1.89 14.19
CA SER A 153 5.63 -1.26 14.63
C SER A 153 5.51 -0.68 16.04
N LEU A 154 4.36 -0.11 16.40
CA LEU A 154 4.10 0.48 17.72
C LEU A 154 2.67 0.19 18.16
N ALA A 155 2.36 0.53 19.40
CA ALA A 155 1.00 0.70 19.87
C ALA A 155 0.79 2.04 20.59
N ALA A 156 -0.48 2.43 20.70
CA ALA A 156 -0.92 3.54 21.54
C ALA A 156 -2.33 3.24 22.07
N PRO A 157 -2.82 3.98 23.08
CA PRO A 157 -4.19 3.85 23.55
C PRO A 157 -5.19 3.89 22.39
N GLY A 158 -6.15 2.96 22.39
CA GLY A 158 -7.20 2.87 21.37
C GLY A 158 -8.59 2.70 21.96
N THR A 159 -8.74 2.72 23.29
CA THR A 159 -10.02 2.77 24.01
C THR A 159 -10.11 4.05 24.82
N ASP A 160 -11.31 4.33 25.36
CA ASP A 160 -11.56 5.42 26.29
C ASP A 160 -11.09 6.77 25.72
N ILE A 161 -11.30 6.94 24.41
CA ILE A 161 -10.83 8.11 23.68
C ILE A 161 -11.80 9.27 23.90
N GLU A 162 -11.24 10.38 24.35
CA GLU A 162 -11.90 11.68 24.36
C GLU A 162 -11.34 12.54 23.23
N GLY A 163 -12.24 13.19 22.50
CA GLY A 163 -11.90 14.06 21.39
C GLY A 163 -12.73 15.34 21.39
N LEU A 164 -12.55 16.15 20.36
CA LEU A 164 -13.35 17.36 20.15
C LEU A 164 -14.64 17.00 19.40
N SER A 165 -15.75 17.57 19.86
CA SER A 165 -17.04 17.43 19.21
C SER A 165 -17.01 18.10 17.82
N PRO A 166 -17.54 17.46 16.77
CA PRO A 166 -17.73 18.11 15.47
C PRO A 166 -19.01 18.96 15.41
N ARG A 167 -19.84 18.97 16.48
CA ARG A 167 -21.16 19.63 16.52
C ARG A 167 -21.15 20.94 17.30
N ASP A 168 -20.23 21.08 18.25
CA ASP A 168 -20.11 22.22 19.16
C ASP A 168 -18.66 22.35 19.68
N ASP A 169 -18.40 23.36 20.51
CA ASP A 169 -17.08 23.60 21.12
C ASP A 169 -16.77 22.65 22.30
N GLY A 170 -17.53 21.56 22.43
CA GLY A 170 -17.44 20.62 23.54
C GLY A 170 -16.47 19.45 23.30
N LEU A 171 -16.36 18.61 24.32
CA LEU A 171 -15.69 17.30 24.24
C LEU A 171 -16.70 16.23 23.84
N MET A 172 -16.23 15.21 23.12
CA MET A 172 -16.99 14.00 22.85
C MET A 172 -16.20 12.75 23.26
N ASN A 173 -16.90 11.79 23.83
CA ASN A 173 -16.38 10.46 24.17
C ASN A 173 -17.33 9.34 23.71
N ALA A 174 -18.28 9.67 22.84
CA ALA A 174 -19.30 8.78 22.32
C ALA A 174 -19.68 9.16 20.89
N VAL A 175 -20.02 8.17 20.07
CA VAL A 175 -20.64 8.34 18.75
C VAL A 175 -21.98 7.63 18.71
N ASP A 176 -22.87 8.10 17.83
CA ASP A 176 -24.18 7.49 17.63
C ASP A 176 -24.02 6.03 17.13
N GLY A 177 -24.59 5.10 17.88
CA GLY A 177 -24.64 3.68 17.56
C GLY A 177 -25.99 3.25 16.98
N PRO A 178 -26.13 1.96 16.63
CA PRO A 178 -27.42 1.37 16.30
C PRO A 178 -28.43 1.54 17.43
N ASP A 179 -29.73 1.51 17.10
CA ASP A 179 -30.82 1.44 18.07
C ASP A 179 -30.81 2.56 19.13
N ASN A 180 -30.41 3.78 18.73
CA ASN A 180 -30.34 4.97 19.60
C ASN A 180 -29.41 4.78 20.81
N SER A 181 -28.37 3.94 20.64
CA SER A 181 -27.31 3.74 21.63
C SER A 181 -26.14 4.71 21.39
N LEU A 182 -25.31 4.88 22.43
CA LEU A 182 -24.03 5.58 22.33
C LEU A 182 -22.91 4.54 22.39
N LEU A 183 -21.98 4.62 21.43
CA LEU A 183 -20.80 3.77 21.39
C LEU A 183 -19.57 4.58 21.78
N VAL A 184 -18.76 4.03 22.69
CA VAL A 184 -17.46 4.61 23.01
C VAL A 184 -16.53 4.43 21.80
N PRO A 185 -15.91 5.51 21.28
CA PRO A 185 -14.98 5.41 20.17
C PRO A 185 -13.80 4.53 20.58
N SER A 186 -13.58 3.48 19.80
CA SER A 186 -12.47 2.57 19.95
C SER A 186 -11.94 2.18 18.58
N GLY A 187 -10.63 1.99 18.49
CA GLY A 187 -10.00 1.52 17.26
C GLY A 187 -8.57 2.00 17.08
N THR A 188 -7.84 1.25 16.24
CA THR A 188 -6.45 1.53 15.88
C THR A 188 -6.27 2.87 15.13
N SER A 189 -7.36 3.43 14.60
CA SER A 189 -7.40 4.77 13.99
C SER A 189 -7.03 5.89 14.97
N PHE A 190 -7.47 5.79 16.23
CA PHE A 190 -7.14 6.76 17.29
C PHE A 190 -5.70 6.57 17.78
N SER A 191 -5.27 5.32 17.91
CA SER A 191 -3.88 4.99 18.26
C SER A 191 -2.90 5.57 17.22
N ALA A 192 -3.20 5.43 15.92
CA ALA A 192 -2.42 6.03 14.84
C ALA A 192 -2.40 7.58 14.93
N ALA A 193 -3.51 8.21 15.29
CA ALA A 193 -3.57 9.66 15.48
C ALA A 193 -2.68 10.13 16.65
N LEU A 194 -2.69 9.40 17.77
CA LEU A 194 -1.82 9.68 18.92
C LEU A 194 -0.34 9.60 18.53
N VAL A 195 0.07 8.51 17.87
CA VAL A 195 1.45 8.35 17.40
C VAL A 195 1.83 9.42 16.38
N SER A 196 0.91 9.84 15.50
CA SER A 196 1.13 10.95 14.58
C SER A 196 1.41 12.26 15.30
N GLY A 197 0.69 12.52 16.41
CA GLY A 197 0.95 13.65 17.28
C GLY A 197 2.35 13.59 17.90
N VAL A 198 2.77 12.43 18.40
CA VAL A 198 4.12 12.24 18.95
C VAL A 198 5.19 12.41 17.87
N ALA A 199 4.98 11.87 16.67
CA ALA A 199 5.88 12.06 15.53
C ALA A 199 6.04 13.55 15.17
N ALA A 200 4.95 14.32 15.22
CA ALA A 200 5.01 15.76 15.00
C ALA A 200 5.79 16.49 16.10
N LEU A 201 5.63 16.10 17.38
CA LEU A 201 6.42 16.66 18.48
C LEU A 201 7.91 16.34 18.34
N VAL A 202 8.25 15.10 17.98
CA VAL A 202 9.64 14.69 17.73
C VAL A 202 10.24 15.49 16.59
N ARG A 203 9.51 15.64 15.47
CA ARG A 203 9.96 16.47 14.34
C ARG A 203 10.13 17.94 14.71
N ALA A 204 9.24 18.49 15.54
CA ALA A 204 9.36 19.87 16.00
C ALA A 204 10.60 20.08 16.89
N LYS A 205 10.95 19.07 17.70
CA LYS A 205 12.12 19.13 18.59
C LYS A 205 13.45 18.82 17.86
N PHE A 206 13.42 17.92 16.89
CA PHE A 206 14.58 17.45 16.13
C PHE A 206 14.33 17.64 14.61
N PRO A 207 14.30 18.90 14.13
CA PRO A 207 13.92 19.22 12.74
C PRO A 207 14.89 18.66 11.69
N GLU A 208 16.11 18.30 12.08
CA GLU A 208 17.14 17.71 11.23
C GLU A 208 16.96 16.21 10.97
N LEU A 209 16.09 15.53 11.74
CA LEU A 209 15.86 14.10 11.56
C LEU A 209 14.97 13.84 10.34
N SER A 210 15.41 12.88 9.52
CA SER A 210 14.58 12.36 8.43
C SER A 210 13.36 11.60 8.98
N SER A 211 12.37 11.37 8.12
CA SER A 211 11.19 10.57 8.43
C SER A 211 11.57 9.18 8.98
N TYR A 212 12.60 8.56 8.39
CA TYR A 212 13.09 7.25 8.80
C TYR A 212 13.81 7.29 10.16
N GLN A 213 14.54 8.37 10.45
CA GLN A 213 15.18 8.56 11.76
C GLN A 213 14.15 8.86 12.86
N ILE A 214 13.09 9.60 12.55
CA ILE A 214 11.96 9.80 13.47
C ILE A 214 11.28 8.46 13.77
N ARG A 215 11.02 7.64 12.74
CA ARG A 215 10.52 6.27 12.92
C ARG A 215 11.43 5.45 13.83
N ASN A 216 12.74 5.46 13.57
CA ASN A 216 13.75 4.75 14.37
C ASN A 216 13.72 5.19 15.84
N ARG A 217 13.66 6.50 16.08
CA ARG A 217 13.59 7.09 17.41
C ARG A 217 12.35 6.65 18.17
N LEU A 218 11.16 6.78 17.56
CA LEU A 218 9.89 6.36 18.17
C LEU A 218 9.90 4.87 18.56
N ILE A 219 10.45 4.02 17.71
CA ILE A 219 10.61 2.58 17.95
C ILE A 219 11.54 2.28 19.12
N HIS A 220 12.72 2.91 19.17
CA HIS A 220 13.73 2.63 20.20
C HIS A 220 13.40 3.23 21.57
N THR A 221 12.47 4.18 21.63
CA THR A 221 11.98 4.76 22.89
C THR A 221 10.64 4.19 23.35
N ALA A 222 10.03 3.29 22.59
CA ALA A 222 8.78 2.65 22.97
C ALA A 222 8.95 1.73 24.19
N ARG A 223 7.86 1.45 24.89
CA ARG A 223 7.82 0.51 26.02
C ARG A 223 7.58 -0.91 25.50
N PRO A 224 8.62 -1.76 25.40
CA PRO A 224 8.52 -3.01 24.67
C PRO A 224 7.63 -4.03 25.39
N PRO A 225 6.97 -4.94 24.65
CA PRO A 225 6.33 -6.11 25.23
C PRO A 225 7.38 -7.06 25.83
N ALA A 226 6.92 -8.05 26.60
CA ALA A 226 7.79 -9.03 27.26
C ALA A 226 8.72 -9.80 26.30
N ARG A 227 8.33 -9.95 25.03
CA ARG A 227 9.12 -10.62 23.98
C ARG A 227 10.03 -9.66 23.19
N GLY A 228 10.13 -8.40 23.60
CA GLY A 228 10.89 -7.35 22.90
C GLY A 228 10.11 -6.77 21.72
N VAL A 229 9.69 -7.61 20.78
CA VAL A 229 8.84 -7.23 19.64
C VAL A 229 7.80 -8.32 19.40
N ASP A 230 6.55 -7.93 19.16
CA ASP A 230 5.48 -8.85 18.76
C ASP A 230 4.60 -8.28 17.65
N ASN A 231 3.62 -9.06 17.21
CA ASN A 231 2.70 -8.68 16.14
C ASN A 231 1.49 -7.87 16.60
N GLN A 232 1.31 -7.63 17.90
CA GLN A 232 0.15 -6.91 18.45
C GLN A 232 0.49 -5.45 18.78
N VAL A 233 1.65 -5.22 19.40
CA VAL A 233 2.13 -3.89 19.80
C VAL A 233 3.46 -3.51 19.16
N GLY A 234 4.03 -4.38 18.33
CA GLY A 234 5.30 -4.11 17.65
C GLY A 234 6.42 -3.98 18.67
N TYR A 235 7.20 -2.89 18.55
CA TYR A 235 8.27 -2.54 19.48
C TYR A 235 7.76 -1.95 20.80
N GLY A 236 6.45 -1.76 20.95
CA GLY A 236 5.85 -1.36 22.21
C GLY A 236 4.92 -0.16 22.14
N ILE A 237 4.45 0.25 23.32
CA ILE A 237 3.60 1.43 23.48
C ILE A 237 4.45 2.68 23.33
N VAL A 238 4.00 3.63 22.51
CA VAL A 238 4.69 4.92 22.31
C VAL A 238 4.89 5.65 23.65
N ASP A 239 6.11 6.12 23.90
CA ASP A 239 6.45 6.94 25.07
C ASP A 239 6.89 8.35 24.60
N PRO A 240 6.01 9.36 24.67
CA PRO A 240 6.34 10.70 24.18
C PRO A 240 7.50 11.35 24.92
N VAL A 241 7.62 11.10 26.23
CA VAL A 241 8.67 11.72 27.06
C VAL A 241 10.02 11.12 26.69
N ALA A 242 10.12 9.79 26.61
CA ALA A 242 11.34 9.11 26.18
C ALA A 242 11.72 9.52 24.74
N ALA A 243 10.75 9.52 23.82
CA ALA A 243 10.96 9.95 22.43
C ALA A 243 11.52 11.37 22.34
N LEU A 244 11.12 12.27 23.23
CA LEU A 244 11.61 13.65 23.24
C LEU A 244 12.92 13.83 24.02
N THR A 245 13.29 12.95 24.94
CA THR A 245 14.37 13.24 25.92
C THR A 245 15.57 12.30 25.88
N TRP A 246 15.39 11.05 25.43
CA TRP A 246 16.48 10.08 25.42
C TRP A 246 17.50 10.37 24.32
N ASP A 247 18.76 10.05 24.58
CA ASP A 247 19.78 10.01 23.54
C ASP A 247 19.69 8.66 22.82
N VAL A 248 19.34 8.68 21.54
CA VAL A 248 19.10 7.49 20.72
C VAL A 248 19.91 7.66 19.45
N PRO A 249 20.73 6.66 19.05
CA PRO A 249 21.43 6.72 17.77
C PRO A 249 20.44 6.96 16.62
N ASN A 250 20.71 7.98 15.80
CA ASN A 250 19.78 8.38 14.73
C ASN A 250 19.46 7.23 13.77
N GLY A 251 20.42 6.34 13.53
CA GLY A 251 20.31 5.30 12.52
C GLY A 251 20.42 5.88 11.10
N PRO A 252 20.14 5.08 10.06
CA PRO A 252 20.24 5.53 8.68
C PRO A 252 19.16 6.58 8.36
N ALA A 253 19.47 7.51 7.47
CA ALA A 253 18.53 8.57 7.07
C ALA A 253 17.41 8.08 6.15
N LYS A 254 17.59 6.93 5.50
CA LYS A 254 16.64 6.34 4.56
C LYS A 254 16.46 4.85 4.85
N PRO A 255 15.30 4.28 4.48
CA PRO A 255 15.12 2.84 4.50
C PRO A 255 16.14 2.13 3.59
N PRO A 256 16.52 0.88 3.90
CA PRO A 256 17.40 0.10 3.03
C PRO A 256 16.74 -0.10 1.66
N GLU A 257 17.46 0.15 0.57
CA GLU A 257 16.88 -0.05 -0.77
C GLU A 257 16.73 -1.55 -1.08
N ARG A 258 15.53 -2.10 -0.84
CA ARG A 258 15.13 -3.42 -1.33
C ARG A 258 14.49 -3.29 -2.71
N LEU A 259 15.25 -2.73 -3.66
CA LEU A 259 14.84 -2.78 -5.05
C LEU A 259 14.94 -4.24 -5.49
N SER A 260 13.80 -4.89 -5.70
CA SER A 260 13.71 -6.02 -6.64
C SER A 260 14.48 -5.59 -7.88
N ALA A 261 15.53 -6.33 -8.24
CA ALA A 261 16.55 -5.91 -9.20
C ALA A 261 15.96 -5.12 -10.39
N PRO A 262 16.63 -4.04 -10.86
CA PRO A 262 16.12 -3.22 -11.95
C PRO A 262 15.69 -4.12 -13.10
N LEU A 263 14.45 -3.92 -13.56
CA LEU A 263 13.81 -4.74 -14.58
C LEU A 263 14.66 -4.64 -15.86
N LYS A 264 15.58 -5.58 -16.05
CA LYS A 264 16.32 -5.73 -17.30
C LYS A 264 15.33 -6.25 -18.33
N LEU A 265 14.62 -5.33 -18.96
CA LEU A 265 13.84 -5.64 -20.15
C LEU A 265 14.82 -6.28 -21.14
N PRO A 266 14.58 -7.51 -21.62
CA PRO A 266 15.34 -8.02 -22.73
C PRO A 266 15.20 -7.00 -23.88
N PRO A 267 16.28 -6.75 -24.65
CA PRO A 267 16.17 -5.87 -25.81
C PRO A 267 15.01 -6.36 -26.68
N PRO A 268 14.22 -5.44 -27.26
CA PRO A 268 13.10 -5.83 -28.11
C PRO A 268 13.61 -6.83 -29.17
N PRO A 269 12.84 -7.88 -29.49
CA PRO A 269 13.26 -8.83 -30.51
C PRO A 269 13.60 -8.05 -31.79
N PRO A 270 14.72 -8.38 -32.46
CA PRO A 270 15.14 -7.64 -33.65
C PRO A 270 13.99 -7.61 -34.65
N GLU A 271 13.80 -6.45 -35.30
CA GLU A 271 12.75 -6.30 -36.30
C GLU A 271 12.83 -7.44 -37.32
N ARG A 272 11.66 -8.02 -37.64
CA ARG A 272 11.59 -9.17 -38.53
C ARG A 272 12.21 -8.80 -39.87
N ASN A 273 13.38 -9.37 -40.16
CA ASN A 273 14.08 -9.09 -41.42
C ASN A 273 13.21 -9.55 -42.60
N MET A 274 12.62 -8.58 -43.31
CA MET A 274 11.72 -8.85 -44.42
C MET A 274 12.46 -9.11 -45.74
N THR A 275 13.79 -8.92 -45.82
CA THR A 275 14.54 -9.16 -47.06
C THR A 275 14.30 -10.53 -47.69
N PRO A 276 14.20 -11.66 -46.96
CA PRO A 276 13.89 -12.95 -47.58
C PRO A 276 12.49 -13.01 -48.19
N VAL A 277 11.52 -12.32 -47.57
CA VAL A 277 10.13 -12.23 -48.06
C VAL A 277 10.07 -11.40 -49.34
N TRP A 278 10.77 -10.27 -49.38
CA TRP A 278 10.89 -9.45 -50.58
C TRP A 278 11.59 -10.19 -51.73
N VAL A 279 12.68 -10.91 -51.44
CA VAL A 279 13.41 -11.72 -52.44
C VAL A 279 12.52 -12.86 -52.97
N ALA A 280 11.81 -13.57 -52.10
CA ALA A 280 10.88 -14.63 -52.51
C ALA A 280 9.73 -14.06 -53.35
N GLY A 281 9.14 -12.94 -52.94
CA GLY A 281 8.08 -12.26 -53.69
C GLY A 281 8.54 -11.77 -55.06
N ALA A 282 9.71 -11.14 -55.14
CA ALA A 282 10.30 -10.68 -56.40
C ALA A 282 10.65 -11.86 -57.33
N GLY A 283 11.24 -12.94 -56.79
CA GLY A 283 11.53 -14.16 -57.55
C GLY A 283 10.27 -14.81 -58.12
N LEU A 284 9.21 -14.89 -57.33
CA LEU A 284 7.91 -15.40 -57.80
C LEU A 284 7.32 -14.52 -58.91
N ALA A 285 7.38 -13.18 -58.75
CA ALA A 285 6.89 -12.26 -59.78
C ALA A 285 7.65 -12.42 -61.10
N VAL A 286 8.98 -12.53 -61.05
CA VAL A 286 9.81 -12.76 -62.25
C VAL A 286 9.46 -14.09 -62.92
N LEU A 287 9.27 -15.17 -62.15
CA LEU A 287 8.87 -16.47 -62.68
C LEU A 287 7.49 -16.41 -63.35
N LEU A 288 6.51 -15.73 -62.74
CA LEU A 288 5.18 -15.57 -63.31
C LEU A 288 5.19 -14.74 -64.59
N ILE A 289 5.96 -13.65 -64.63
CA ILE A 289 6.15 -12.83 -65.83
C ILE A 289 6.82 -13.66 -66.93
N GLY A 290 7.89 -14.38 -66.60
CA GLY A 290 8.60 -15.26 -67.54
C GLY A 290 7.70 -16.35 -68.12
N ALA A 291 6.91 -17.02 -67.28
CA ALA A 291 5.93 -18.01 -67.71
C ALA A 291 4.84 -17.39 -68.60
N GLY A 292 4.35 -16.19 -68.26
CA GLY A 292 3.38 -15.45 -69.08
C GLY A 292 3.94 -15.09 -70.46
N VAL A 293 5.18 -14.59 -70.53
CA VAL A 293 5.86 -14.27 -71.80
C VAL A 293 6.09 -15.54 -72.63
N ALA A 294 6.54 -16.64 -72.02
CA ALA A 294 6.76 -17.90 -72.70
C ALA A 294 5.44 -18.47 -73.27
N LEU A 295 4.35 -18.41 -72.51
CA LEU A 295 3.02 -18.82 -72.97
C LEU A 295 2.50 -17.92 -74.11
N ALA A 296 2.73 -16.61 -74.04
CA ALA A 296 2.36 -15.67 -75.10
C ALA A 296 3.16 -15.91 -76.39
N ALA A 297 4.48 -16.11 -76.30
CA ALA A 297 5.35 -16.47 -77.42
C ALA A 297 4.96 -17.82 -78.04
N ALA A 298 4.69 -18.85 -77.22
CA ALA A 298 4.22 -20.14 -77.71
C ALA A 298 2.87 -20.04 -78.45
N LYS A 299 1.95 -19.18 -77.97
CA LYS A 299 0.66 -18.93 -78.62
C LYS A 299 0.80 -18.15 -79.94
N MET A 300 1.74 -17.20 -80.02
CA MET A 300 2.06 -16.48 -81.28
C MET A 300 2.71 -17.41 -82.31
N LEU A 301 3.67 -18.23 -81.91
CA LEU A 301 4.33 -19.21 -82.80
C LEU A 301 3.34 -20.25 -83.34
N ARG A 302 2.42 -20.75 -82.50
CA ARG A 302 1.33 -21.64 -82.95
C ARG A 302 0.36 -20.96 -83.92
N ARG A 303 0.09 -19.65 -83.77
CA ARG A 303 -0.74 -18.89 -84.72
C ARG A 303 -0.01 -18.66 -86.06
N SER A 304 1.30 -18.43 -86.04
CA SER A 304 2.10 -18.28 -87.26
C SER A 304 2.30 -19.61 -88.01
N ALA A 305 2.29 -20.74 -87.32
CA ALA A 305 2.46 -22.07 -87.93
C ALA A 305 1.16 -22.63 -88.55
N GLY A 306 0.00 -22.02 -88.28
CA GLY A 306 -1.30 -22.40 -88.85
C GLY A 306 -1.73 -21.60 -90.08
N GLN A 307 -0.82 -20.85 -90.70
CA GLN A 307 -1.10 -19.93 -91.82
C GLN A 307 -0.22 -20.20 -93.08
N LYS A 308 0.20 -21.45 -93.29
CA LYS A 308 0.77 -21.91 -94.57
C LYS A 308 -0.09 -22.98 -95.18
#